data_AF-A0A7T8QU07-F1
#
_entry.id   AF-A0A7T8QU07-F1
#
_cell.length_a   1.000
_cell.length_b   1.000
_cell.length_c   1.000
_cell.angle_alpha   90.00
_cell.angle_beta   90.00
_cell.angle_gamma   90.00
#
_symmetry.space_group_name_H-M   'P 1'
#
loop_
_entity.id
_entity.type
_entity.pdbx_description
1 polymer ?
#
loop_
_entity_poly.entity_id
_entity_poly.type
_entity_poly.pdbx_seq_one_letter_code
_entity_poly.pdbx_strand_id
1 'polypeptide(L)'
;MAYEMSVDPKTIRTAVHKDLGMKSYARTPRHLLTDRLKPSRHERCKKVLNYFKKSSVRVKIFSDKKIFTLDAVFSRRNDRYIAKSFNQVEGTYRTKHP
;
A
#
# COMPACT_ATOMS: atom_id res chain seq x y z
N MET A 1 9.58 -9.81 -16.64
CA MET A 1 9.54 -8.91 -17.81
C MET A 1 10.67 -9.15 -18.81
N ALA A 2 11.91 -8.71 -18.59
CA ALA A 2 12.97 -8.87 -19.62
C ALA A 2 13.29 -10.34 -19.97
N TYR A 3 13.42 -11.20 -18.94
CA TYR A 3 13.61 -12.65 -19.12
C TYR A 3 12.43 -13.33 -19.83
N GLU A 4 11.20 -13.00 -19.42
CA GLU A 4 9.96 -13.55 -20.02
C GLU A 4 9.80 -13.14 -21.49
N MET A 5 10.29 -11.97 -21.87
CA MET A 5 10.23 -11.45 -23.23
C MET A 5 11.50 -11.77 -24.04
N SER A 6 12.46 -12.50 -23.47
CA SER A 6 13.75 -12.86 -24.08
C SER A 6 14.51 -11.68 -24.70
N VAL A 7 14.47 -10.51 -24.05
CA VAL A 7 15.15 -9.29 -24.50
C VAL A 7 16.12 -8.76 -23.45
N ASP A 8 17.11 -7.99 -23.90
CA ASP A 8 18.04 -7.33 -23.01
C ASP A 8 17.31 -6.36 -22.06
N PRO A 9 17.63 -6.35 -20.74
CA PRO A 9 17.02 -5.44 -19.77
C PRO A 9 17.13 -3.95 -20.16
N LYS A 10 18.18 -3.55 -20.88
CA LYS A 10 18.38 -2.17 -21.38
C LYS A 10 17.33 -1.82 -22.44
N THR A 11 16.92 -2.77 -23.26
CA THR A 11 15.86 -2.58 -24.26
C THR A 11 14.54 -2.28 -23.57
N ILE A 12 14.14 -3.10 -22.57
CA ILE A 12 12.93 -2.86 -21.78
C ILE A 12 13.02 -1.52 -21.03
N ARG A 13 14.17 -1.20 -20.41
CA ARG A 13 14.37 0.06 -19.70
C ARG A 13 14.20 1.27 -20.63
N THR A 14 14.72 1.19 -21.85
CA THR A 14 14.62 2.24 -22.86
C THR A 14 13.18 2.41 -23.31
N ALA A 15 12.50 1.31 -23.65
CA ALA A 15 11.10 1.34 -24.04
C ALA A 15 10.20 1.95 -22.96
N VAL A 16 10.38 1.54 -21.70
CA VAL A 16 9.59 2.05 -20.58
C VAL A 16 9.83 3.55 -20.32
N HIS A 17 11.09 3.99 -20.28
CA HIS A 17 11.40 5.36 -19.87
C HIS A 17 11.41 6.37 -21.01
N LYS A 18 11.90 6.01 -22.19
CA LYS A 18 12.04 6.92 -23.33
C LYS A 18 10.83 6.84 -24.24
N ASP A 19 10.48 5.65 -24.70
CA ASP A 19 9.44 5.50 -25.73
C ASP A 19 8.04 5.68 -25.15
N LEU A 20 7.80 5.14 -23.95
CA LEU A 20 6.50 5.22 -23.26
C LEU A 20 6.41 6.37 -22.23
N GLY A 21 7.54 6.97 -21.84
CA GLY A 21 7.58 8.05 -20.85
C GLY A 21 7.12 7.62 -19.44
N MET A 22 7.22 6.34 -19.11
CA MET A 22 6.74 5.77 -17.85
C MET A 22 7.87 5.61 -16.84
N LYS A 23 7.49 5.38 -15.58
CA LYS A 23 8.39 5.15 -14.46
C LYS A 23 7.93 3.96 -13.64
N SER A 24 8.90 3.31 -12.98
CA SER A 24 8.63 2.21 -12.06
C SER A 24 8.43 2.75 -10.65
N TYR A 25 7.26 2.50 -10.06
CA TYR A 25 6.89 2.92 -8.71
C TYR A 25 6.78 1.71 -7.78
N ALA A 26 7.17 1.88 -6.51
CA ALA A 26 6.95 0.86 -5.49
C ALA A 26 5.46 0.80 -5.13
N ARG A 27 4.87 -0.40 -5.09
CA ARG A 27 3.48 -0.56 -4.65
C ARG A 27 3.43 -0.54 -3.14
N THR A 28 2.73 0.44 -2.57
CA THR A 28 2.47 0.49 -1.13
C THR A 28 1.23 -0.36 -0.82
N PRO A 29 1.30 -1.34 0.09
CA PRO A 29 0.12 -2.05 0.53
C PRO A 29 -0.81 -1.09 1.27
N ARG A 30 -2.10 -1.14 0.94
CA ARG A 30 -3.15 -0.32 1.55
C ARG A 30 -4.28 -1.21 2.05
N HIS A 31 -5.02 -0.73 3.04
CA HIS A 31 -6.22 -1.43 3.49
C HIS A 31 -7.35 -1.24 2.47
N LEU A 32 -8.02 -2.33 2.08
CA LEU A 32 -9.19 -2.25 1.22
C LEU A 32 -10.36 -1.61 1.98
N LEU A 33 -10.83 -0.44 1.54
CA LEU A 33 -12.00 0.23 2.14
C LEU A 33 -13.23 0.02 1.27
N THR A 34 -14.11 -0.88 1.70
CA THR A 34 -15.44 -1.03 1.11
C THR A 34 -16.29 0.21 1.40
N ASP A 35 -17.32 0.44 0.59
CA ASP A 35 -18.21 1.60 0.76
C ASP A 35 -18.95 1.58 2.09
N ARG A 36 -19.18 0.40 2.68
CA ARG A 36 -19.70 0.25 4.04
C ARG A 36 -18.67 0.62 5.12
N LEU A 37 -17.38 0.35 4.90
CA LEU A 37 -16.32 0.65 5.86
C LEU A 37 -16.00 2.15 5.94
N LYS A 38 -16.10 2.88 4.83
CA LYS A 38 -15.83 4.33 4.75
C LYS A 38 -16.62 5.13 5.80
N PRO A 39 -17.98 5.08 5.86
CA PRO A 39 -18.75 5.86 6.83
C PRO A 39 -18.52 5.38 8.27
N SER A 40 -18.40 4.07 8.49
CA SER A 40 -18.15 3.50 9.83
C SER A 40 -16.81 3.97 10.40
N ARG A 41 -15.75 4.00 9.58
CA ARG A 41 -14.44 4.54 9.98
C ARG A 41 -14.52 6.03 10.25
N HIS A 42 -15.19 6.80 9.39
CA HIS A 42 -15.33 8.24 9.56
C HIS A 42 -16.00 8.60 10.89
N GLU A 43 -17.13 7.96 11.22
CA GLU A 43 -17.82 8.17 12.48
C GLU A 43 -17.00 7.75 13.70
N ARG A 44 -16.28 6.61 13.62
CA ARG A 44 -15.38 6.18 14.69
C ARG A 44 -14.24 7.18 14.91
N CYS A 45 -13.65 7.70 13.84
CA CYS A 45 -12.59 8.71 13.91
C CYS A 45 -13.08 10.00 14.58
N LYS A 46 -14.28 10.49 14.26
CA LYS A 46 -14.87 11.66 14.94
C LYS A 46 -15.02 11.43 16.44
N LYS A 47 -15.55 10.28 16.85
CA LYS A 47 -15.72 9.91 18.27
C LYS A 47 -14.39 9.88 19.01
N VAL A 48 -13.39 9.25 18.41
CA VAL A 48 -12.03 9.17 18.98
C VAL A 48 -11.42 10.57 19.11
N LEU A 49 -11.53 11.41 18.07
CA LEU A 49 -11.02 12.78 18.09
C LEU A 49 -11.69 13.63 19.18
N ASN A 50 -13.01 13.57 19.29
CA ASN A 50 -13.76 14.29 20.33
C ASN A 50 -13.39 13.80 21.73
N TYR A 51 -13.18 12.50 21.90
CA TYR A 51 -12.72 11.94 23.16
C TYR A 51 -11.31 12.43 23.53
N PHE A 52 -10.39 12.57 22.57
CA PHE A 52 -9.07 13.16 22.83
C PHE A 52 -9.15 14.64 23.19
N LYS A 53 -10.00 15.43 22.53
CA LYS A 53 -10.20 16.85 22.86
C LYS A 53 -10.66 17.06 24.31
N LYS A 54 -11.51 16.17 24.83
CA LYS A 54 -12.05 16.27 26.20
C LYS A 54 -11.16 15.64 27.28
N SER A 55 -10.13 14.88 26.90
CA SER A 55 -9.41 13.98 27.81
C SER A 55 -7.89 14.19 27.76
N SER A 56 -7.44 15.44 27.72
CA SER A 56 -6.01 15.81 27.61
C SER A 56 -5.14 15.31 28.78
N VAL A 57 -5.73 15.01 29.94
CA VAL A 57 -5.02 14.64 31.18
C VAL A 57 -5.00 13.12 31.45
N ARG A 58 -5.68 12.30 30.64
CA ARG A 58 -5.73 10.84 30.88
C ARG A 58 -4.73 10.07 30.02
N VAL A 59 -3.90 9.25 30.67
CA VAL A 59 -3.04 8.27 30.00
C VAL A 59 -3.90 7.15 29.40
N LYS A 60 -3.64 6.80 28.13
CA LYS A 60 -4.36 5.74 27.42
C LYS A 60 -3.38 4.68 26.97
N ILE A 61 -3.67 3.44 27.34
CA ILE A 61 -2.88 2.28 26.94
C ILE A 61 -3.70 1.51 25.90
N PHE A 62 -3.12 1.34 24.71
CA PHE A 62 -3.69 0.51 23.66
C PHE A 62 -2.90 -0.79 23.60
N SER A 63 -3.59 -1.92 23.53
CA SER A 63 -2.99 -3.24 23.30
C SER A 63 -3.52 -3.84 22.01
N ASP A 64 -2.66 -4.57 21.30
CA ASP A 64 -3.03 -5.37 20.14
C ASP A 64 -2.23 -6.68 20.16
N LYS A 65 -2.79 -7.72 19.57
CA LYS A 65 -2.09 -8.99 19.38
C LYS A 65 -1.58 -9.04 17.94
N LYS A 66 -0.28 -9.28 17.78
CA LYS A 66 0.34 -9.45 16.46
C LYS A 66 0.69 -10.91 16.23
N ILE A 67 0.26 -11.44 15.08
CA ILE A 67 0.69 -12.75 14.60
C ILE A 67 2.03 -12.54 13.88
N PHE A 68 3.03 -13.36 14.21
CA PHE A 68 4.32 -13.40 13.51
C PHE A 68 4.35 -14.66 12.66
N THR A 69 4.57 -14.51 11.36
CA THR A 69 4.69 -15.61 10.41
C THR A 69 6.16 -15.77 10.03
N LEU A 70 6.68 -16.99 10.04
CA LEU A 70 8.09 -17.30 9.79
C LEU A 70 8.44 -17.47 8.29
N ASP A 71 7.45 -17.46 7.42
CA ASP A 71 7.65 -17.74 5.99
C ASP A 71 8.46 -16.66 5.26
N ALA A 72 9.22 -17.11 4.25
CA ALA A 72 10.06 -16.26 3.43
C ALA A 72 9.21 -15.23 2.67
N VAL A 73 9.48 -13.95 2.95
CA VAL A 73 8.82 -12.81 2.32
C VAL A 73 9.14 -12.80 0.82
N PHE A 74 8.12 -12.93 -0.03
CA PHE A 74 8.21 -12.57 -1.45
C PHE A 74 8.88 -11.20 -1.57
N SER A 75 9.99 -11.11 -2.31
CA SER A 75 10.83 -9.90 -2.35
C SER A 75 9.99 -8.65 -2.61
N ARG A 76 9.76 -7.84 -1.55
CA ARG A 76 9.00 -6.59 -1.61
C ARG A 76 9.62 -5.59 -2.60
N ARG A 77 10.89 -5.77 -2.96
CA ARG A 77 11.59 -4.94 -3.95
C ARG A 77 11.11 -5.22 -5.38
N ASN A 78 10.55 -6.40 -5.63
CA ASN A 78 10.07 -6.81 -6.95
C ASN A 78 8.60 -6.43 -7.21
N ASP A 79 7.84 -6.06 -6.18
CA ASP A 79 6.43 -5.59 -6.33
C ASP A 79 6.39 -4.11 -6.75
N ARG A 80 6.61 -3.86 -8.05
CA ARG A 80 6.63 -2.52 -8.65
C ARG A 80 5.63 -2.40 -9.78
N TYR A 81 5.07 -1.21 -9.96
CA TYR A 81 4.08 -0.88 -10.99
C TYR A 81 4.67 0.14 -11.97
N ILE A 82 4.48 -0.08 -13.27
CA ILE A 82 4.94 0.85 -14.31
C ILE A 82 3.77 1.77 -14.66
N ALA A 83 3.96 3.07 -14.47
CA ALA A 83 2.92 4.08 -14.74
C ALA A 83 3.52 5.40 -15.21
N LYS A 84 2.69 6.29 -15.76
CA LYS A 84 3.10 7.65 -16.11
C LYS A 84 3.18 8.54 -14.85
N SER A 85 2.29 8.32 -13.88
CA SER A 85 2.26 9.09 -12.63
C SER A 85 1.99 8.20 -11.41
N PHE A 86 2.33 8.71 -10.22
CA PHE A 86 2.07 8.01 -8.96
C PHE A 86 0.58 7.77 -8.70
N ASN A 87 -0.31 8.64 -9.19
CA ASN A 87 -1.76 8.52 -8.98
C ASN A 87 -2.37 7.32 -9.71
N GLN A 88 -1.70 6.82 -10.76
CA GLN A 88 -2.10 5.64 -11.51
C GLN A 88 -1.59 4.34 -10.88
N VAL A 89 -0.75 4.43 -9.85
CA VAL A 89 -0.19 3.25 -9.19
C VAL A 89 -1.28 2.62 -8.35
N GLU A 90 -1.76 1.47 -8.80
CA GLU A 90 -2.65 0.64 -8.02
C GLU A 90 -1.91 0.07 -6.80
N GLY A 91 -2.31 0.49 -5.61
CA GLY A 91 -1.83 -0.11 -4.37
C GLY A 91 -2.24 -1.58 -4.30
N THR A 92 -1.43 -2.40 -3.64
CA THR A 92 -1.87 -3.75 -3.28
C THR A 92 -2.82 -3.64 -2.10
N TYR A 93 -4.07 -4.04 -2.29
CA TYR A 93 -5.05 -4.00 -1.21
C TYR A 93 -4.97 -5.27 -0.38
N ARG A 94 -4.85 -5.13 0.94
CA ARG A 94 -4.84 -6.27 1.87
C ARG A 94 -6.00 -6.14 2.85
N THR A 95 -6.67 -7.26 3.09
CA THR A 95 -7.58 -7.45 4.23
C THR A 95 -6.76 -7.78 5.48
N LYS A 96 -7.35 -7.58 6.67
CA LYS A 96 -6.68 -7.85 7.95
C LYS A 96 -6.36 -9.35 8.15
N HIS A 97 -7.07 -10.20 7.41
CA HIS A 97 -6.85 -11.64 7.31
C HIS A 97 -6.52 -11.93 5.84
N PRO A 98 -5.26 -12.24 5.50
CA PRO A 98 -4.91 -12.79 4.20
C PRO A 98 -5.45 -14.22 4.06
#